data_AF-A0A7K1DHH0-F1
#
_entry.id   AF-A0A7K1DHH0-F1
#
_cell.length_a   1.000
_cell.length_b   1.000
_cell.length_c   1.000
_cell.angle_alpha   90.00
_cell.angle_beta   90.00
_cell.angle_gamma   90.00
#
_symmetry.space_group_name_H-M   'P 1'
#
loop_
_entity.id
_entity.type
_entity.pdbx_description
1 polymer ?
#
loop_
_entity_poly.entity_id
_entity_poly.type
_entity_poly.pdbx_seq_one_letter_code
_entity_poly.pdbx_strand_id
1 'polypeptide(L)' 'MKVTLTGTGSPIPDANRAGPSTLVQCAGQNILIDCGRG' A
#
# COMPACT_ATOMS: atom_id res chain seq x y z
N MET A 1 6.42 7.88 -13.43
CA MET A 1 5.97 7.71 -12.04
C MET A 1 4.82 6.72 -12.04
N LYS A 2 4.82 5.71 -11.18
CA LYS A 2 3.75 4.72 -11.01
C LYS A 2 3.33 4.67 -9.54
N VAL A 3 2.03 4.55 -9.31
CA VAL A 3 1.46 4.35 -7.97
C VAL A 3 0.71 3.02 -7.95
N THR A 4 0.95 2.21 -6.93
CA THR A 4 0.25 0.95 -6.68
C THR A 4 -0.35 0.98 -5.29
N LEU A 5 -1.66 0.75 -5.18
CA LEU A 5 -2.33 0.59 -3.88
C LEU A 5 -2.11 -0.86 -3.41
N THR A 6 -1.12 -1.07 -2.56
CA THR A 6 -0.73 -2.40 -2.05
C THR A 6 -1.65 -2.85 -0.92
N GLY A 7 -2.32 -1.92 -0.25
CA GLY A 7 -3.39 -2.23 0.67
C GLY A 7 -4.31 -1.04 0.87
N THR A 8 -5.60 -1.33 1.01
CA THR A 8 -6.66 -0.33 1.03
C THR A 8 -7.65 -0.53 2.17
N GLY A 9 -7.54 -1.63 2.90
CA GLY A 9 -8.33 -1.93 4.09
C GLY A 9 -7.97 -1.00 5.24
N SER A 10 -8.96 -0.57 6.01
CA SER A 10 -8.80 0.19 7.25
C SER A 10 -10.13 0.14 8.00
N PRO A 11 -10.18 -0.01 9.35
CA PRO A 11 -9.14 -0.34 10.32
C PRO A 11 -9.18 -1.82 10.82
N ILE A 12 -9.41 -2.82 9.94
CA ILE A 12 -9.77 -4.27 10.18
C ILE A 12 -11.32 -4.48 10.14
N PRO A 13 -11.93 -5.65 9.78
CA PRO A 13 -11.49 -6.86 9.08
C PRO A 13 -12.21 -7.04 7.72
N ASP A 14 -11.46 -6.97 6.62
CA ASP A 14 -11.89 -7.52 5.34
C ASP A 14 -10.80 -8.51 4.92
N ALA A 15 -11.16 -9.79 4.81
CA ALA A 15 -10.22 -10.86 4.47
C ALA A 15 -9.57 -10.67 3.10
N ASN A 16 -10.19 -9.86 2.22
CA ASN A 16 -9.70 -9.60 0.88
C ASN A 16 -8.94 -8.28 0.75
N ARG A 17 -8.73 -7.55 1.85
CA ARG A 17 -8.06 -6.24 1.82
C ARG A 17 -7.01 -6.11 2.90
N ALA A 18 -5.75 -6.09 2.46
CA ALA A 18 -4.62 -5.67 3.27
C ALA A 18 -4.82 -4.24 3.81
N GLY A 19 -4.25 -3.97 4.98
CA GLY A 19 -4.22 -2.68 5.67
C GLY A 19 -3.61 -1.57 4.80
N PRO A 20 -3.72 -0.30 5.21
CA PRO A 20 -3.38 0.82 4.34
C PRO A 20 -1.90 0.78 3.94
N SER A 21 -1.63 0.80 2.63
CA SER A 21 -0.27 0.87 2.09
C SER A 21 -0.28 1.30 0.61
N THR A 22 0.70 2.13 0.23
CA THR A 22 0.90 2.59 -1.16
C THR A 22 2.37 2.50 -1.56
N LEU A 23 2.64 1.89 -2.71
CA LEU A 23 3.96 1.88 -3.35
C LEU A 23 4.03 2.94 -4.45
N VAL A 24 5.01 3.84 -4.33
CA VAL A 24 5.35 4.84 -5.35
C VAL A 24 6.68 4.47 -6.00
N GLN A 25 6.70 4.45 -7.32
CA GLN A 25 7.89 4.12 -8.12
C GLN A 25 8.21 5.27 -9.08
N CYS A 26 9.37 5.89 -8.91
CA CYS A 26 9.80 7.03 -9.72
C CYS A 26 11.33 7.13 -9.74
N ALA A 27 11.91 7.51 -10.89
CA ALA A 27 13.35 7.74 -11.05
C ALA A 27 14.24 6.59 -10.51
N GLY A 28 13.81 5.33 -10.66
CA GLY A 28 14.52 4.16 -10.16
C GLY A 28 14.37 3.90 -8.65
N GLN A 29 13.70 4.77 -7.91
CA GLN A 29 13.42 4.61 -6.49
C GLN A 29 12.06 3.92 -6.27
N ASN A 30 12.03 3.06 -5.25
CA ASN A 30 10.81 2.50 -4.68
C ASN A 30 10.58 3.14 -3.30
N ILE A 31 9.42 3.76 -3.10
CA ILE A 31 9.04 4.41 -1.83
C ILE A 31 7.76 3.76 -1.35
N LEU A 32 7.80 3.15 -0.17
CA LEU A 32 6.62 2.59 0.50
C LEU A 32 6.09 3.62 1.49
N ILE A 33 4.82 3.99 1.33
CA ILE A 33 4.09 4.91 2.20
C ILE A 33 3.08 4.07 2.97
N ASP A 34 3.17 4.15 4.30
CA ASP A 34 2.54 3.24 5.25
C ASP A 34 2.90 1.76 5.05
N CYS A 35 2.68 0.97 6.10
CA CYS A 35 2.85 -0.47 6.07
C CYS A 35 1.82 -1.11 7.00
N GLY A 36 0.54 -0.82 6.73
CA GLY A 36 -0.57 -1.40 7.47
C GLY A 36 -0.57 -2.93 7.39
N ARG A 37 -1.25 -3.56 8.34
CA ARG A 37 -1.37 -5.04 8.44
C ARG A 37 -1.98 -5.62 7.16
N GLY A 38 -1.21 -6.31 6.34
CA GLY A 38 -1.64 -6.97 5.10
C GLY A 38 -1.18 -8.40 5.00
#